data_AF-A0A7X4HZC1-F1
#
_entry.id   AF-A0A7X4HZC1-F1
#
_cell.length_a   1.000
_cell.length_b   1.000
_cell.length_c   1.000
_cell.angle_alpha   90.00
_cell.angle_beta   90.00
_cell.angle_gamma   90.00
#
_symmetry.space_group_name_H-M   'P 1'
#
loop_
_entity.id
_entity.type
_entity.pdbx_description
1 polymer ?
#
loop_
_entity_poly.entity_id
_entity_poly.type
_entity_poly.pdbx_seq_one_letter_code
_entity_poly.pdbx_strand_id
1 'polypeptide(L)'
;MNLQIAQSDFGHTGRGLVRNPLPRRCASAQFAAGTSQPAIARYEAGQARPRFETAQRCVEACGFVLRTELERTSPQRRAAAEAALARSVEDRLRTNDAFTRFAAELRRG
;
A
#
# COMPACT_ATOMS: atom_id res chain seq x y z
N MET A 1 5.28 27.98 -17.54
CA MET A 1 4.18 27.01 -17.30
C MET A 1 4.52 25.76 -18.07
N ASN A 2 5.01 24.72 -17.39
CA ASN A 2 5.01 23.32 -17.83
C ASN A 2 5.80 22.48 -16.83
N LEU A 3 5.12 21.57 -16.15
CA LEU A 3 5.72 20.42 -15.49
C LEU A 3 4.94 19.21 -15.98
N GLN A 4 5.48 18.58 -17.02
CA GLN A 4 5.06 17.26 -17.49
C GLN A 4 5.43 16.26 -16.40
N ILE A 5 4.43 15.65 -15.78
CA ILE A 5 4.63 14.41 -15.04
C ILE A 5 4.48 13.28 -16.07
N ALA A 6 5.62 12.86 -16.64
CA ALA A 6 5.70 11.61 -17.37
C ALA A 6 5.68 10.48 -16.34
N GLN A 7 4.56 9.77 -16.25
CA GLN A 7 4.51 8.44 -15.63
C GLN A 7 4.37 7.41 -16.75
N SER A 8 5.47 6.77 -17.11
CA SER A 8 5.46 5.55 -17.91
C SER A 8 6.65 4.74 -17.41
N ASP A 9 6.35 3.73 -16.59
CA ASP A 9 7.11 2.48 -16.45
C ASP A 9 6.47 1.66 -15.32
N PHE A 10 5.31 1.06 -15.64
CA PHE A 10 4.67 0.06 -14.78
C PHE A 10 5.41 -1.27 -14.90
N GLY A 11 6.56 -1.35 -14.22
CA GLY A 11 7.36 -2.56 -14.05
C GLY A 11 6.76 -3.49 -12.98
N HIS A 12 6.65 -4.78 -13.32
CA HIS A 12 6.09 -5.84 -12.50
C HIS A 12 6.76 -6.03 -11.14
N THR A 13 6.15 -5.55 -10.06
CA THR A 13 6.10 -6.21 -8.74
C THR A 13 4.98 -5.57 -7.91
N GLY A 14 4.17 -6.39 -7.23
CA GLY A 14 3.09 -5.93 -6.35
C GLY A 14 3.59 -5.30 -5.05
N ARG A 15 4.38 -4.23 -5.13
CA ARG A 15 4.72 -3.32 -4.04
C ARG A 15 4.54 -1.90 -4.53
N GLY A 16 3.33 -1.37 -4.35
CA GLY A 16 3.14 0.08 -4.27
C GLY A 16 3.79 0.60 -3.01
N LEU A 17 5.13 0.60 -2.95
CA LEU A 17 5.88 1.37 -1.97
C LEU A 17 5.84 2.83 -2.45
N VAL A 18 4.73 3.50 -2.16
CA VAL A 18 4.73 4.96 -2.07
C VAL A 18 5.52 5.30 -0.80
N ARG A 19 6.84 5.18 -0.86
CA ARG A 19 7.73 5.85 0.09
C ARG A 19 7.98 7.25 -0.42
N ASN A 20 6.95 8.08 -0.36
CA ASN A 20 7.13 9.50 -0.48
C ASN A 20 7.14 10.06 0.95
N PRO A 21 8.26 10.62 1.45
CA PRO A 21 8.22 11.36 2.71
C PRO A 21 7.25 12.52 2.50
N LEU A 22 6.04 12.39 3.06
CA LEU A 22 5.02 13.42 2.91
C LEU A 22 5.60 14.73 3.46
N PRO A 23 5.55 15.83 2.70
CA PRO A 23 6.07 17.11 3.18
C PRO A 23 5.36 17.46 4.49
N ARG A 24 6.06 18.07 5.46
CA ARG A 24 5.55 18.37 6.82
C ARG A 24 4.15 19.02 6.86
N ARG A 25 3.72 19.67 5.77
CA ARG A 25 2.37 20.23 5.55
C ARG A 25 1.25 19.18 5.55
N CYS A 26 1.55 17.94 5.17
CA CYS A 26 0.58 16.83 5.13
C CYS A 26 0.26 16.29 6.53
N ALA A 27 1.22 16.29 7.46
CA ALA A 27 1.00 15.78 8.82
C ALA A 27 -0.03 16.62 9.59
N SER A 28 0.04 17.96 9.47
CA SER A 28 -0.94 18.88 10.05
C SER A 28 -2.32 18.74 9.39
N ALA A 29 -2.36 18.52 8.08
CA ALA A 29 -3.60 18.30 7.35
C ALA A 29 -4.31 17.00 7.76
N GLN A 30 -3.55 15.92 8.01
CA GLN A 30 -4.11 14.65 8.45
C GLN A 30 -4.63 14.69 9.89
N PHE A 31 -4.03 15.52 10.74
CA PHE A 31 -4.58 15.85 12.05
C PHE A 31 -5.92 16.58 11.93
N ALA A 32 -6.02 17.55 11.01
CA ALA A 32 -7.28 18.21 10.68
C ALA A 32 -8.32 17.24 10.07
N ALA A 33 -7.88 16.16 9.43
CA ALA A 33 -8.72 15.07 8.94
C ALA A 33 -9.18 14.08 10.03
N GLY A 34 -8.92 14.38 11.32
CA GLY A 34 -9.33 13.55 12.46
C GLY A 34 -8.49 12.28 12.65
N THR A 35 -7.33 12.19 12.00
CA THR A 35 -6.41 11.05 12.18
C THR A 35 -5.30 11.43 13.17
N SER A 36 -5.13 10.62 14.21
CA SER A 36 -4.12 10.90 15.23
C SER A 36 -2.69 10.69 14.69
N GLN A 37 -1.74 11.49 15.20
CA GLN A 37 -0.33 11.38 14.82
C GLN A 37 0.27 9.98 15.08
N PRO A 38 -0.07 9.26 16.16
CA PRO A 38 0.34 7.85 16.32
C PRO A 38 -0.28 6.89 15.29
N ALA A 39 -1.48 7.17 14.78
CA ALA A 39 -2.06 6.36 13.70
C ALA A 39 -1.33 6.62 12.38
N ILE A 40 -1.04 7.88 12.06
CA ILE A 40 -0.25 8.27 10.87
C ILE A 40 1.12 7.60 10.91
N ALA A 41 1.86 7.70 12.02
CA ALA A 41 3.18 7.08 12.16
C ALA A 41 3.15 5.55 11.93
N ARG A 42 2.09 4.86 12.39
CA ARG A 42 1.91 3.42 12.13
C ARG A 42 1.62 3.13 10.66
N TYR A 43 0.87 3.98 9.97
CA TYR A 43 0.63 3.85 8.53
C TYR A 43 1.93 4.07 7.74
N GLU A 44 2.70 5.10 8.07
CA GLU A 44 3.99 5.42 7.43
C GLU A 44 5.03 4.31 7.64
N ALA A 45 5.07 3.72 8.84
CA ALA A 45 5.93 2.59 9.15
C ALA A 45 5.45 1.26 8.52
N GLY A 46 4.29 1.24 7.86
CA GLY A 46 3.67 0.04 7.31
C GLY A 46 3.24 -0.98 8.38
N GLN A 47 3.11 -0.55 9.63
CA GLN A 47 2.70 -1.38 10.77
C GLN A 47 1.17 -1.53 10.84
N ALA A 48 0.43 -0.63 10.20
CA ALA A 48 -1.01 -0.69 10.07
C ALA A 48 -1.44 -0.28 8.67
N ARG A 49 -2.60 -0.77 8.21
CA ARG A 49 -3.24 -0.32 6.97
C ARG A 49 -4.47 0.52 7.30
N PRO A 50 -4.60 1.74 6.77
CA PRO A 50 -5.82 2.53 6.96
C PRO A 50 -6.99 1.87 6.22
N ARG A 51 -8.22 2.12 6.71
CA ARG A 51 -9.42 1.89 5.91
C ARG A 51 -9.39 2.83 4.69
N PHE A 52 -10.09 2.44 3.62
CA PHE A 52 -10.17 3.26 2.40
C PHE A 52 -10.61 4.69 2.70
N GLU A 53 -11.68 4.87 3.47
CA GLU A 53 -12.19 6.18 3.89
C GLU A 53 -11.14 7.03 4.62
N THR A 54 -10.36 6.42 5.50
CA THR A 54 -9.27 7.12 6.22
C THR A 54 -8.17 7.54 5.24
N ALA A 55 -7.77 6.66 4.33
CA ALA A 55 -6.76 6.98 3.31
C ALA A 55 -7.23 8.12 2.40
N GLN A 56 -8.49 8.06 1.95
CA GLN A 56 -9.10 9.11 1.13
C GLN A 56 -9.09 10.47 1.84
N ARG A 57 -9.60 10.54 3.08
CA ARG A 57 -9.60 11.80 3.86
C ARG A 57 -8.20 12.38 4.08
N CYS A 58 -7.22 11.52 4.36
CA CYS A 58 -5.84 11.95 4.52
C CYS A 58 -5.27 12.57 3.24
N VAL A 59 -5.56 11.96 2.08
CA VAL A 59 -5.11 12.44 0.76
C VAL A 59 -5.81 13.76 0.40
N GLU A 60 -7.12 13.85 0.61
CA GLU A 60 -7.92 15.06 0.37
C GLU A 60 -7.48 16.23 1.24
N ALA A 61 -7.21 16.00 2.52
CA ALA A 61 -6.72 17.04 3.42
C ALA A 61 -5.36 17.60 2.97
N CYS A 62 -4.56 16.80 2.28
CA CYS A 62 -3.29 17.22 1.69
C CYS A 62 -3.46 17.92 0.33
N GLY A 63 -4.70 18.12 -0.15
CA GLY A 63 -5.01 18.75 -1.44
C GLY A 63 -4.87 17.82 -2.64
N PHE A 64 -4.80 16.51 -2.43
CA PHE A 64 -4.72 15.50 -3.49
C PHE A 64 -6.05 14.79 -3.70
N VAL A 65 -6.18 14.11 -4.83
CA VAL A 65 -7.36 13.28 -5.16
C VAL A 65 -6.92 11.82 -5.27
N LEU A 66 -7.61 10.94 -4.55
CA LEU A 66 -7.42 9.49 -4.66
C LEU A 66 -8.28 8.96 -5.81
N ARG A 67 -7.64 8.38 -6.83
CA ARG A 67 -8.33 7.69 -7.93
C ARG A 67 -8.10 6.19 -7.82
N THR A 68 -9.17 5.41 -7.91
CA THR A 68 -9.11 3.96 -7.92
C THR A 68 -9.54 3.42 -9.28
N GLU A 69 -8.78 2.48 -9.80
CA GLU A 69 -9.08 1.81 -11.05
C GLU A 69 -8.96 0.30 -10.83
N LEU A 70 -9.82 -0.46 -11.49
CA LEU A 70 -9.70 -1.91 -11.53
C LEU A 70 -8.61 -2.28 -12.54
N GLU A 71 -7.47 -2.73 -12.03
CA GLU A 71 -6.40 -3.26 -12.86
C GLU A 71 -6.79 -4.66 -13.37
N ARG A 72 -6.61 -4.92 -14.68
CA ARG A 72 -6.74 -6.27 -15.21
C ARG A 72 -5.70 -7.17 -14.52
N THR A 73 -6.16 -8.29 -13.98
CA THR A 73 -5.26 -9.25 -13.33
C THR A 73 -4.37 -9.89 -14.39
N SER A 74 -3.05 -9.88 -14.16
CA SER A 74 -2.11 -10.55 -15.05
C SER A 74 -2.29 -12.08 -15.02
N PRO A 75 -1.96 -12.81 -16.11
CA PRO A 75 -2.01 -14.26 -16.12
C PRO A 75 -1.22 -14.90 -14.96
N GLN A 76 -0.07 -14.31 -14.60
CA GLN A 76 0.76 -14.80 -13.51
C GLN A 76 0.08 -14.63 -12.14
N ARG A 77 -0.55 -13.47 -11.88
CA ARG A 77 -1.32 -13.25 -10.64
C ARG A 77 -2.50 -14.21 -10.54
N ARG A 78 -3.18 -14.44 -11.66
CA ARG A 78 -4.29 -15.40 -11.73
C ARG A 78 -3.84 -16.83 -11.45
N ALA A 79 -2.78 -17.30 -12.12
CA ALA A 79 -2.23 -18.64 -11.89
C ALA A 79 -1.75 -18.82 -10.44
N ALA A 80 -1.13 -17.80 -9.84
CA ALA A 80 -0.75 -17.84 -8.43
C ALA A 80 -1.96 -17.95 -7.49
N ALA A 81 -3.06 -17.24 -7.79
CA ALA A 81 -4.29 -17.33 -7.01
C ALA A 81 -4.94 -18.72 -7.14
N GLU A 82 -5.04 -19.26 -8.35
CA GLU A 82 -5.58 -20.60 -8.62
C GLU A 82 -4.73 -21.68 -7.91
N ALA A 83 -3.40 -21.60 -8.01
CA ALA A 83 -2.49 -22.51 -7.32
C ALA A 83 -2.59 -22.41 -5.78
N ALA A 84 -2.88 -21.23 -5.24
CA ALA A 84 -3.11 -21.06 -3.81
C ALA A 84 -4.46 -21.67 -3.39
N LEU A 85 -5.51 -21.53 -4.21
CA LEU A 85 -6.84 -22.09 -3.95
C LEU A 85 -6.87 -23.62 -4.02
N ALA A 86 -5.98 -24.23 -4.81
CA ALA A 86 -5.83 -25.69 -4.86
C ALA A 86 -5.20 -26.31 -3.60
N ARG A 87 -4.64 -25.50 -2.70
CA ARG A 87 -4.01 -25.98 -1.46
C ARG A 87 -5.01 -26.08 -0.32
N SER A 88 -4.70 -26.92 0.67
CA SER A 88 -5.44 -26.92 1.94
C SER A 88 -5.35 -25.54 2.62
N VAL A 89 -6.35 -25.20 3.43
CA VAL A 89 -6.34 -23.96 4.21
C VAL A 89 -5.09 -23.88 5.09
N GLU A 90 -4.71 -24.99 5.71
CA GLU A 90 -3.53 -25.10 6.56
C GLU A 90 -2.23 -24.75 5.80
N ASP A 91 -2.08 -25.29 4.59
CA ASP A 91 -0.90 -25.03 3.76
C ASP A 91 -0.85 -23.58 3.25
N ARG A 92 -2.01 -22.98 2.98
CA ARG A 92 -2.11 -21.55 2.63
C ARG A 92 -1.65 -20.67 3.79
N LEU A 93 -2.10 -20.98 5.01
CA LEU A 93 -1.70 -20.26 6.22
C LEU A 93 -0.19 -20.38 6.45
N ARG A 94 0.36 -21.60 6.40
CA ARG A 94 1.82 -21.84 6.53
C ARG A 94 2.63 -21.05 5.50
N THR A 95 2.20 -21.06 4.24
CA THR A 95 2.88 -20.34 3.16
C THR A 95 2.87 -18.83 3.39
N ASN A 96 1.71 -18.28 3.78
CA ASN A 96 1.59 -16.85 4.11
C ASN A 96 2.45 -16.44 5.30
N ASP A 97 2.55 -17.31 6.31
CA ASP A 97 3.33 -17.04 7.51
C ASP A 97 4.84 -17.01 7.20
N ALA A 98 5.31 -17.97 6.41
CA ALA A 98 6.69 -17.99 5.91
C ALA A 98 7.02 -16.74 5.07
N PHE A 99 6.11 -16.35 4.17
CA PHE A 99 6.28 -15.13 3.38
C PHE A 99 6.33 -13.86 4.25
N THR A 100 5.48 -13.79 5.28
CA THR A 100 5.42 -12.64 6.20
C THR A 100 6.73 -12.52 7.01
N ARG A 101 7.30 -13.64 7.47
CA ARG A 101 8.61 -13.67 8.14
C ARG A 101 9.72 -13.21 7.22
N PHE A 102 9.81 -13.77 6.02
CA PHE A 102 10.79 -13.37 5.02
C PHE A 102 10.69 -11.86 4.69
N ALA A 103 9.47 -11.34 4.51
CA ALA A 103 9.26 -9.92 4.26
C ALA A 103 9.58 -9.03 5.48
N ALA A 104 9.54 -9.56 6.70
CA ALA A 104 9.98 -8.87 7.91
C ALA A 104 11.51 -8.84 8.02
N GLU A 105 12.19 -9.92 7.66
CA GLU A 105 13.65 -10.00 7.61
C GLU A 105 14.23 -9.02 6.59
N LEU A 106 13.65 -8.95 5.38
CA LEU A 106 14.02 -7.96 4.35
C LEU A 106 13.79 -6.50 4.75
N ARG A 107 13.04 -6.22 5.83
CA ARG A 107 12.85 -4.87 6.36
C ARG A 107 13.87 -4.51 7.45
N ARG A 108 14.57 -5.51 7.99
CA ARG A 108 15.56 -5.36 9.07
C ARG A 108 16.99 -5.28 8.54
N GLY A 109 17.26 -5.82 7.36
CA GLY A 109 18.51 -5.60 6.61
C GLY A 109 18.38 -4.41 5.68
#